data_AF-A0AAW7PV65-F1
#
_entry.id   AF-A0AAW7PV65-F1
#
_cell.length_a   1.000
_cell.length_b   1.000
_cell.length_c   1.000
_cell.angle_alpha   90.00
_cell.angle_beta   90.00
_cell.angle_gamma   90.00
#
_symmetry.space_group_name_H-M   'P 1'
#
loop_
_entity.id
_entity.type
_entity.pdbx_description
1 polymer ?
#
loop_
_entity_poly.entity_id
_entity_poly.type
_entity_poly.pdbx_seq_one_letter_code
_entity_poly.pdbx_strand_id
1 'polypeptide(L)'
;MIPSKLITKENAKKRLEDRGLDFMAIFVSGSNLHPNPRMYKYYWWIYSMESQEKSAAEVFYTKAYRLTTKEFEEESIRLQDNKISFAYVNRKLHRLGTTFDYKKLKEKYPDMEFAPVYEDDNDEMVENGHK
;
A
#
# COMPACT_ATOMS: atom_id res chain seq x y z
N MET A 1 -0.83 9.09 12.98
CA MET A 1 -1.40 8.70 11.67
C MET A 1 -1.99 9.96 11.04
N ILE A 2 -1.64 10.29 9.79
CA ILE A 2 -2.22 11.44 9.09
C ILE A 2 -3.62 11.03 8.57
N PRO A 3 -4.70 11.75 8.90
CA PRO A 3 -6.02 11.45 8.35
C PRO A 3 -6.01 11.54 6.82
N SER A 4 -6.45 10.50 6.11
CA SER A 4 -6.39 10.44 4.63
C SER A 4 -7.13 11.59 3.95
N LYS A 5 -8.17 12.15 4.58
CA LYS A 5 -8.91 13.32 4.08
C LYS A 5 -8.06 14.59 4.01
N LEU A 6 -6.99 14.68 4.80
CA LEU A 6 -6.04 15.80 4.80
C LEU A 6 -4.90 15.59 3.81
N ILE A 7 -4.81 14.42 3.17
CA ILE A 7 -3.82 14.14 2.15
C ILE A 7 -4.44 14.51 0.81
N THR A 8 -4.28 15.79 0.46
CA THR A 8 -4.77 16.40 -0.79
C THR A 8 -3.60 16.97 -1.57
N LYS A 9 -3.80 17.27 -2.86
CA LYS A 9 -2.76 17.91 -3.69
C LYS A 9 -2.37 19.29 -3.17
N GLU A 10 -3.35 20.05 -2.68
CA GLU A 10 -3.14 21.39 -2.11
C GLU A 10 -2.25 21.32 -0.86
N ASN A 11 -2.55 20.40 0.07
CA ASN A 11 -1.74 20.22 1.27
C ASN A 11 -0.34 19.68 0.94
N ALA A 12 -0.20 18.84 -0.10
CA ALA A 12 1.09 18.38 -0.56
C ALA A 12 1.95 19.53 -1.11
N LYS A 13 1.38 20.40 -1.96
CA LYS A 13 2.06 21.61 -2.49
C LYS A 13 2.53 22.52 -1.37
N LYS A 14 1.63 22.88 -0.45
CA LYS A 14 1.97 23.71 0.71
C LYS A 14 3.12 23.11 1.52
N ARG A 15 3.10 21.79 1.74
CA ARG A 15 4.15 21.11 2.52
C ARG A 15 5.49 21.05 1.79
N LEU A 16 5.50 20.97 0.46
CA LEU A 16 6.72 21.06 -0.35
C LEU A 16 7.31 22.47 -0.24
N GLU A 17 6.48 23.50 -0.40
CA GLU A 17 6.86 24.91 -0.28
C GLU A 17 7.41 25.24 1.12
N ASP A 18 6.66 24.90 2.17
CA ASP A 18 7.05 25.14 3.58
C ASP A 18 8.38 24.48 3.95
N ARG A 19 8.76 23.40 3.25
CA ARG A 19 9.98 22.62 3.51
C ARG A 19 11.11 22.90 2.51
N GLY A 20 10.87 23.71 1.48
CA GLY A 20 11.81 23.91 0.39
C GLY A 20 12.18 22.60 -0.33
N LEU A 21 11.24 21.67 -0.46
CA LEU A 21 11.44 20.38 -1.14
C LEU A 21 10.83 20.43 -2.54
N ASP A 22 11.52 19.81 -3.51
CA ASP A 22 11.01 19.60 -4.86
C ASP A 22 10.19 18.31 -5.00
N PHE A 23 10.41 17.35 -4.10
CA PHE A 23 9.77 16.04 -4.11
C PHE A 23 9.57 15.49 -2.69
N MET A 24 8.51 14.69 -2.51
CA MET A 24 8.22 13.98 -1.27
C MET A 24 7.44 12.69 -1.54
N ALA A 25 7.96 11.57 -1.05
CA ALA A 25 7.22 10.31 -0.88
C ALA A 25 6.89 10.11 0.60
N ILE A 26 5.60 9.91 0.93
CA ILE A 26 5.16 9.75 2.32
C ILE A 26 4.58 8.37 2.55
N PHE A 27 5.21 7.59 3.42
CA PHE A 27 4.56 6.43 4.04
C PHE A 27 3.58 6.91 5.12
N VAL A 28 2.29 6.61 4.95
CA VAL A 28 1.24 7.11 5.85
C VAL A 28 0.90 6.09 6.94
N SER A 29 0.78 4.82 6.57
CA SER A 29 0.37 3.72 7.45
C SER A 29 0.59 2.37 6.76
N GLY A 30 0.87 1.34 7.55
CA GLY A 30 1.03 -0.02 7.06
C GLY A 30 1.92 -0.86 7.95
N SER A 31 2.57 -1.86 7.37
CA SER A 31 3.54 -2.73 8.02
C SER A 31 4.75 -2.93 7.12
N ASN A 32 5.91 -3.17 7.74
CA ASN A 32 7.08 -3.66 7.00
C ASN A 32 6.78 -5.02 6.35
N LEU A 33 7.43 -5.27 5.21
CA LEU A 33 7.41 -6.57 4.57
C LEU A 33 8.05 -7.62 5.48
N HIS A 34 7.36 -8.74 5.66
CA HIS A 34 7.82 -9.84 6.49
C HIS A 34 8.85 -10.66 5.70
N PRO A 35 10.00 -11.04 6.28
CA PRO A 35 11.08 -11.71 5.53
C PRO A 35 10.69 -13.03 4.87
N ASN A 36 9.65 -13.70 5.39
CA ASN A 36 9.05 -14.87 4.74
C ASN A 36 7.80 -14.45 3.93
N PRO A 37 7.85 -14.45 2.59
CA PRO A 37 6.72 -14.03 1.73
C PRO A 37 5.55 -15.02 1.74
N ARG A 38 5.78 -16.25 2.22
CA ARG A 38 4.71 -17.26 2.38
C ARG A 38 3.78 -16.98 3.55
N MET A 39 4.17 -16.12 4.49
CA MET A 39 3.33 -15.80 5.65
C MET A 39 2.27 -14.75 5.33
N TYR A 40 2.64 -13.72 4.58
CA TYR A 40 1.80 -12.55 4.39
C TYR A 40 1.80 -12.07 2.95
N LYS A 41 0.64 -11.61 2.49
CA LYS A 41 0.51 -10.81 1.27
C LYS A 41 0.33 -9.35 1.64
N TYR A 42 0.83 -8.46 0.79
CA TYR A 42 0.72 -7.03 0.98
C TYR A 42 0.06 -6.43 -0.24
N TYR A 43 -1.00 -5.67 0.01
CA TYR A 43 -1.59 -4.79 -0.98
C TYR A 43 -1.24 -3.35 -0.66
N TRP A 44 -1.09 -2.56 -1.70
CA TRP A 44 -0.60 -1.20 -1.63
C TRP A 44 -1.59 -0.24 -2.29
N TRP A 45 -1.49 1.03 -1.89
CA TRP A 45 -2.24 2.12 -2.49
C TRP A 45 -1.33 3.33 -2.57
N ILE A 46 -1.36 4.01 -3.71
CA ILE A 46 -0.65 5.26 -3.95
C ILE A 46 -1.66 6.35 -4.28
N TYR A 47 -1.54 7.50 -3.62
CA TYR A 47 -2.20 8.73 -4.00
C TYR A 47 -1.12 9.75 -4.37
N SER A 48 -1.10 10.19 -5.63
CA SER A 48 -0.05 11.05 -6.19
C SER A 48 -0.58 12.42 -6.60
N MET A 49 0.33 13.32 -6.96
CA MET A 49 -0.05 14.60 -7.58
C MET A 49 -0.78 14.44 -8.92
N GLU A 50 -0.68 13.27 -9.57
CA GLU A 50 -1.35 12.92 -10.83
C GLU A 50 -2.71 12.24 -10.63
N SER A 51 -3.02 11.72 -9.43
CA SER A 51 -4.30 11.07 -9.12
C SER A 51 -5.51 11.94 -9.48
N GLN A 52 -6.57 11.38 -10.05
CA GLN A 52 -7.75 12.17 -10.44
C GLN A 52 -8.65 12.51 -9.23
N GLU A 53 -8.50 11.75 -8.16
CA GLU A 53 -9.27 11.87 -6.93
C GLU A 53 -8.87 13.12 -6.14
N LYS A 54 -9.78 13.64 -5.32
CA LYS A 54 -9.55 14.89 -4.59
C LYS A 54 -8.65 14.70 -3.36
N SER A 55 -8.65 13.49 -2.81
CA SER A 55 -7.88 13.15 -1.63
C SER A 55 -7.53 11.67 -1.58
N ALA A 56 -6.51 11.32 -0.78
CA ALA A 56 -6.16 9.93 -0.53
C ALA A 56 -7.27 9.11 0.14
N ALA A 57 -8.29 9.76 0.73
CA ALA A 57 -9.43 9.06 1.32
C ALA A 57 -10.30 8.33 0.29
N GLU A 58 -10.29 8.76 -0.98
CA GLU A 58 -11.03 8.12 -2.08
C GLU A 58 -10.25 6.94 -2.69
N VAL A 59 -8.94 6.87 -2.42
CA VAL A 59 -8.03 5.87 -3.00
C VAL A 59 -7.69 4.79 -1.97
N PHE A 60 -7.22 5.19 -0.78
CA PHE A 60 -6.66 4.27 0.20
C PHE A 60 -7.66 3.21 0.67
N TYR A 61 -7.20 1.96 0.70
CA TYR A 61 -7.94 0.77 1.14
C TYR A 61 -9.18 0.41 0.31
N THR A 62 -9.41 1.07 -0.82
CA THR A 62 -10.47 0.71 -1.76
C THR A 62 -10.00 -0.43 -2.68
N LYS A 63 -10.91 -1.26 -3.20
CA LYS A 63 -10.52 -2.34 -4.12
C LYS A 63 -10.11 -1.84 -5.51
N ALA A 64 -10.66 -0.71 -5.96
CA ALA A 64 -10.44 -0.20 -7.32
C ALA A 64 -9.00 0.28 -7.57
N TYR A 65 -8.32 0.77 -6.54
CA TYR A 65 -6.94 1.28 -6.63
C TYR A 65 -5.93 0.37 -5.90
N ARG A 66 -6.32 -0.89 -5.64
CA ARG A 66 -5.49 -1.86 -4.94
C ARG A 66 -4.37 -2.31 -5.87
N LEU A 67 -3.13 -2.15 -5.44
CA LEU A 67 -1.94 -2.59 -6.16
C LEU A 67 -1.32 -3.82 -5.49
N THR A 68 -0.79 -4.73 -6.30
CA THR A 68 0.16 -5.78 -5.90
C THR A 68 1.48 -5.18 -5.46
N THR A 69 2.40 -6.00 -4.92
CA THR A 69 3.72 -5.49 -4.52
C THR A 69 4.55 -5.07 -5.74
N LYS A 70 4.45 -5.83 -6.84
CA LYS A 70 5.13 -5.51 -8.10
C LYS A 70 4.65 -4.20 -8.71
N GLU A 71 3.33 -4.03 -8.85
CA GLU A 71 2.75 -2.78 -9.39
C GLU A 71 3.10 -1.57 -8.53
N PHE A 72 3.15 -1.74 -7.20
CA PHE A 72 3.58 -0.68 -6.30
C PHE A 72 5.06 -0.31 -6.50
N GLU A 73 5.96 -1.28 -6.61
CA GLU A 73 7.38 -1.00 -6.85
C GLU A 73 7.55 -0.22 -8.15
N GLU A 74 6.93 -0.68 -9.24
CA GLU A 74 7.02 -0.03 -10.56
C GLU A 74 6.47 1.39 -10.56
N GLU A 75 5.25 1.60 -10.02
CA GLU A 75 4.64 2.92 -9.96
C GLU A 75 5.40 3.85 -9.01
N SER A 76 5.88 3.34 -7.88
CA SER A 76 6.67 4.14 -6.94
C SER A 76 8.01 4.59 -7.53
N ILE A 77 8.66 3.75 -8.35
CA ILE A 77 9.88 4.09 -9.08
C ILE A 77 9.57 5.14 -10.13
N ARG A 78 8.53 4.93 -10.95
CA ARG A 78 8.10 5.91 -11.96
C ARG A 78 7.86 7.29 -11.35
N LEU A 79 7.12 7.35 -10.22
CA LEU A 79 6.82 8.60 -9.54
C LEU A 79 8.07 9.26 -8.95
N GLN A 80 9.01 8.47 -8.40
CA GLN A 80 10.28 8.96 -7.88
C GLN A 80 11.17 9.54 -8.99
N ASP A 81 11.36 8.80 -10.08
CA ASP A 81 12.22 9.21 -11.21
C ASP A 81 11.73 10.51 -11.86
N ASN A 82 10.40 10.71 -11.88
CA ASN A 82 9.77 11.92 -12.42
C ASN A 82 9.53 13.02 -11.38
N LYS A 83 10.00 12.85 -10.13
CA LYS A 83 9.81 13.78 -9.00
C LYS A 83 8.34 14.14 -8.74
N ILE A 84 7.43 13.20 -8.98
CA ILE A 84 6.00 13.38 -8.72
C ILE A 84 5.73 12.96 -7.29
N SER A 85 5.44 13.93 -6.41
CA SER A 85 5.18 13.63 -5.00
C SER A 85 3.95 12.73 -4.80
N PHE A 86 4.03 11.82 -3.83
CA PHE A 86 2.96 10.88 -3.53
C PHE A 86 2.93 10.44 -2.07
N ALA A 87 1.79 9.92 -1.64
CA ALA A 87 1.60 9.28 -0.36
C ALA A 87 1.12 7.85 -0.58
N TYR A 88 1.55 6.93 0.27
CA TYR A 88 1.19 5.53 0.13
C TYR A 88 0.91 4.85 1.46
N VAL A 89 0.11 3.79 1.37
CA VAL A 89 -0.21 2.89 2.47
C VAL A 89 -0.10 1.45 2.00
N ASN A 90 0.03 0.53 2.96
CA ASN A 90 -0.15 -0.88 2.67
C ASN A 90 -1.07 -1.57 3.69
N ARG A 91 -1.59 -2.72 3.28
CA ARG A 91 -2.38 -3.61 4.12
C ARG A 91 -1.81 -5.01 4.03
N LYS A 92 -1.41 -5.53 5.20
CA LYS A 92 -0.93 -6.89 5.39
C LYS A 92 -2.12 -7.85 5.55
N LEU A 93 -2.17 -8.89 4.72
CA LEU A 93 -3.13 -9.99 4.81
C LEU A 93 -2.42 -11.29 5.15
N HIS A 94 -3.01 -12.09 6.03
CA HIS A 94 -2.48 -13.42 6.36
C HIS A 94 -2.77 -14.36 5.18
N ARG A 95 -1.76 -15.11 4.73
CA ARG A 95 -1.94 -16.12 3.68
C ARG A 95 -2.63 -17.36 4.24
N LEU A 96 -3.53 -17.93 3.45
CA LEU A 96 -4.10 -19.26 3.68
C LEU A 96 -3.01 -20.34 3.56
N GLY A 97 -3.26 -21.52 4.13
CA GLY A 97 -2.33 -22.66 4.05
C GLY A 97 -1.05 -22.51 4.90
N THR A 98 -1.06 -21.64 5.91
CA THR A 98 0.06 -21.41 6.83
C THR A 98 -0.31 -21.82 8.26
N THR A 99 0.58 -21.56 9.22
CA THR A 99 0.43 -21.98 10.63
C THR A 99 -0.54 -21.12 11.45
N PHE A 100 -1.25 -20.17 10.83
CA PHE A 100 -2.17 -19.30 11.57
C PHE A 100 -3.43 -20.02 12.02
N ASP A 101 -3.93 -19.65 13.19
CA ASP A 101 -5.26 -20.04 13.67
C ASP A 101 -6.32 -19.12 13.04
N TYR A 102 -6.81 -19.51 11.86
CA TYR A 102 -7.79 -18.73 11.10
C TYR A 102 -9.11 -18.55 11.84
N LYS A 103 -9.53 -19.53 12.65
CA LYS A 103 -10.76 -19.47 13.43
C LYS A 103 -10.65 -18.36 14.47
N LYS A 104 -9.57 -18.35 15.25
CA LYS A 104 -9.30 -17.30 16.24
C LYS A 104 -9.13 -15.93 15.60
N LEU A 105 -8.49 -15.85 14.43
CA LEU A 105 -8.36 -14.60 13.69
C LEU A 105 -9.72 -14.06 13.25
N LYS A 106 -10.63 -14.91 12.77
CA LYS A 106 -11.99 -14.54 12.39
C LYS A 106 -12.87 -14.19 13.58
N GLU A 107 -12.72 -14.86 14.72
CA GLU A 107 -13.43 -14.48 15.96
C GLU A 107 -13.02 -13.09 16.42
N LYS A 108 -11.72 -12.77 16.36
CA LYS A 108 -11.20 -11.45 16.76
C LYS A 108 -11.49 -10.35 15.73
N TYR A 109 -11.47 -10.71 14.45
CA TYR A 109 -11.64 -9.81 13.31
C TYR A 109 -12.58 -10.44 12.26
N PRO A 110 -13.91 -10.35 12.46
CA PRO A 110 -14.89 -11.02 11.59
C PRO A 110 -14.73 -10.68 10.10
N ASP A 111 -14.48 -9.41 9.81
CA ASP A 111 -14.32 -8.88 8.44
C ASP A 111 -12.91 -9.03 7.87
N MET A 112 -12.02 -9.79 8.54
CA MET A 112 -10.66 -10.01 8.05
C MET A 112 -10.69 -10.72 6.69
N GLU A 113 -10.04 -10.10 5.70
CA GLU A 113 -9.72 -10.71 4.42
C GLU A 113 -8.43 -11.53 4.57
N PHE A 114 -8.39 -12.72 3.96
CA PHE A 114 -7.19 -13.55 3.86
C PHE A 114 -6.69 -13.54 2.43
N ALA A 115 -5.38 -13.66 2.27
CA ALA A 115 -4.76 -13.83 0.97
C ALA A 115 -4.74 -15.30 0.56
N PRO A 116 -4.69 -15.61 -0.75
CA PRO A 116 -4.52 -16.98 -1.21
C PRO A 116 -3.23 -17.61 -0.68
N VAL A 117 -3.19 -18.94 -0.73
CA VAL A 117 -1.95 -19.70 -0.50
C VAL A 117 -0.88 -19.18 -1.46
N TYR A 118 0.37 -19.12 -1.02
CA TYR A 118 1.45 -18.52 -1.80
C TYR A 118 1.62 -19.14 -3.20
N GLU A 119 1.37 -20.44 -3.34
CA GLU A 119 1.52 -21.15 -4.62
C GLU A 119 0.34 -20.93 -5.57
N ASP A 120 -0.83 -20.55 -5.05
CA ASP A 120 -2.03 -20.22 -5.85
C ASP A 120 -2.09 -18.71 -6.19
N ASP A 121 -1.15 -17.92 -5.68
CA ASP A 121 -1.04 -16.50 -5.93
C ASP A 121 -0.32 -16.25 -7.26
N ASN A 122 -1.08 -15.73 -8.22
CA ASN A 122 -0.64 -15.47 -9.59
C ASN A 122 -0.09 -14.05 -9.79
N ASP A 123 -0.06 -13.23 -8.74
CA ASP A 123 0.54 -11.90 -8.83
C ASP A 123 2.04 -12.02 -9.10
N GLU A 124 2.58 -11.07 -9.87
CA GLU A 124 3.99 -11.06 -10.24
C GLU A 124 4.90 -10.96 -9.01
N MET A 125 5.99 -11.71 -9.06
CA MET A 125 6.93 -11.81 -7.94
C MET A 125 8.02 -10.73 -8.06
N VAL A 126 8.28 -10.02 -6.97
CA VAL A 126 9.42 -9.10 -6.84
C VAL A 126 10.68 -9.84 -6.38
N GLU A 127 11.86 -9.21 -6.45
CA GLU A 127 13.16 -9.84 -6.22
C GLU A 127 13.26 -10.58 -4.86
N ASN A 128 12.63 -10.04 -3.82
CA ASN A 128 12.62 -10.62 -2.47
C ASN A 128 11.56 -11.75 -2.28
N GLY A 129 10.90 -12.18 -3.35
CA GLY A 129 9.95 -13.27 -3.36
C GLY A 129 8.52 -12.89 -2.96
N HIS A 130 8.23 -11.64 -2.63
CA HIS A 130 6.84 -11.22 -2.40
C HIS A 130 6.05 -11.19 -3.72
N LYS A 131 4.77 -11.54 -3.62
CA LYS A 131 3.76 -11.46 -4.67
C LYS A 131 2.64 -10.56 -4.16
#